data_AF-A0A3C0U9G5-F1
#
_entry.id   AF-A0A3C0U9G5-F1
#
_cell.length_a   1.000
_cell.length_b   1.000
_cell.length_c   1.000
_cell.angle_alpha   90.00
_cell.angle_beta   90.00
_cell.angle_gamma   90.00
#
_symmetry.space_group_name_H-M   'P 1'
#
loop_
_entity.id
_entity.type
_entity.pdbx_description
1 polymer ?
#
loop_
_entity_poly.entity_id
_entity_poly.type
_entity_poly.pdbx_seq_one_letter_code
_entity_poly.pdbx_strand_id
1 'polypeptide(L)'
;MESATETIKRIFGESSSPLGAEIAAETTRFRAVQKAVCPKPARTRLIAVANQKGGVGKTTTAVNLSAALAQFKSRVLLIDMDPQGNASTALGAPHASGQPSVYDVIEGRKTIAEVKRTCPDFDMLDVVPASIDLSGAELEVADLPNRNV
;
A
#
# COMPACT_ATOMS: atom_id res chain seq x y z
N MET A 1 15.31 -9.09 34.20
CA MET A 1 14.02 -9.21 33.51
C MET A 1 14.24 -10.19 32.36
N GLU A 2 13.62 -11.36 32.41
CA GLU A 2 13.73 -12.40 31.37
C GLU A 2 13.16 -11.86 30.05
N SER A 3 13.84 -12.07 28.91
CA SER A 3 13.32 -11.60 27.62
C SER A 3 12.14 -12.47 27.17
N ALA A 4 11.20 -11.90 26.40
CA ALA A 4 10.07 -12.67 25.86
C ALA A 4 10.51 -13.94 25.10
N THR A 5 11.71 -13.95 24.51
CA THR A 5 12.26 -15.14 23.82
C THR A 5 12.73 -16.19 24.80
N GLU A 6 13.33 -15.80 25.92
CA GLU A 6 13.73 -16.73 26.97
C GLU A 6 12.50 -17.35 27.64
N THR A 7 11.46 -16.55 27.89
CA THR A 7 10.17 -17.05 28.41
C THR A 7 9.50 -18.02 27.43
N ILE A 8 9.45 -17.70 26.13
CA ILE A 8 8.88 -18.60 25.11
C ILE A 8 9.71 -19.88 24.99
N LYS A 9 11.05 -19.78 24.98
CA LYS A 9 11.95 -20.93 24.90
C LYS A 9 11.89 -21.79 26.16
N ARG A 10 11.59 -21.21 27.33
CA ARG A 10 11.38 -21.95 28.58
C ARG A 10 10.02 -22.66 28.61
N ILE A 11 8.96 -22.02 28.11
CA ILE A 11 7.60 -22.60 28.08
C ILE A 11 7.47 -23.69 27.00
N PHE A 12 8.12 -23.50 25.86
CA PHE A 12 7.94 -24.38 24.69
C PHE A 12 9.20 -25.15 24.28
N GLY A 13 10.34 -24.98 24.98
CA GLY A 13 11.63 -25.54 24.57
C GLY A 13 11.74 -27.06 24.63
N GLU A 14 10.87 -27.73 25.39
CA GLU A 14 10.77 -29.20 25.40
C GLU A 14 9.58 -29.72 24.57
N SER A 15 8.65 -28.84 24.18
CA SER A 15 7.52 -29.22 23.36
C SER A 15 7.90 -29.11 21.88
N SER A 16 7.76 -30.20 21.13
CA SER A 16 7.72 -30.20 19.67
C SER A 16 6.47 -29.50 19.12
N SER A 17 5.97 -28.46 19.81
CA SER A 17 4.74 -27.75 19.50
C SER A 17 4.98 -26.92 18.23
N PRO A 18 4.29 -27.23 17.12
CA PRO A 18 4.37 -26.45 15.89
C PRO A 18 4.05 -24.97 16.14
N LEU A 19 3.14 -24.70 17.09
CA LEU A 19 2.76 -23.35 17.48
C LEU A 19 3.89 -22.59 18.20
N GLY A 20 4.62 -23.26 19.11
CA GLY A 20 5.74 -22.65 19.82
C GLY A 20 6.88 -22.26 18.86
N ALA A 21 7.15 -23.12 17.88
CA ALA A 21 8.13 -22.85 16.81
C ALA A 21 7.68 -21.68 15.91
N GLU A 22 6.40 -21.65 15.50
CA GLU A 22 5.84 -20.57 14.68
C GLU A 22 5.91 -19.22 15.41
N ILE A 23 5.52 -19.17 16.69
CA ILE A 23 5.58 -17.95 17.51
C ILE A 23 7.03 -17.46 17.65
N ALA A 24 7.99 -18.37 17.87
CA ALA A 24 9.40 -18.01 17.96
C ALA A 24 9.96 -17.46 16.64
N ALA A 25 9.56 -18.05 15.51
CA ALA A 25 9.92 -17.61 14.17
C ALA A 25 9.36 -16.21 13.87
N GLU A 26 8.06 -15.99 14.11
CA GLU A 26 7.39 -14.71 13.89
C GLU A 26 7.95 -13.61 14.80
N THR A 27 8.20 -13.91 16.07
CA THR A 27 8.84 -12.95 17.00
C THR A 27 10.23 -12.53 16.50
N THR A 28 10.98 -13.47 15.92
CA THR A 28 12.32 -13.19 15.38
C THR A 28 12.23 -12.31 14.13
N ARG A 29 11.32 -12.63 13.20
CA ARG A 29 11.06 -11.82 11.99
C ARG A 29 10.62 -10.41 12.35
N PHE A 30 9.67 -10.29 13.28
CA PHE A 30 9.16 -9.00 13.74
C PHE A 30 10.28 -8.13 14.34
N ARG A 31 11.15 -8.71 15.17
CA ARG A 31 12.32 -7.98 15.72
C ARG A 31 13.32 -7.55 14.66
N ALA A 32 13.52 -8.37 13.62
CA ALA A 32 14.38 -8.00 12.50
C ALA A 32 13.82 -6.78 11.76
N VAL A 33 12.50 -6.76 11.51
CA VAL A 33 11.81 -5.61 10.90
C VAL A 33 11.90 -4.37 11.80
N GLN A 34 11.73 -4.51 13.12
CA GLN A 34 11.88 -3.37 14.05
C GLN A 34 13.29 -2.76 14.05
N LYS A 35 14.31 -3.55 13.74
CA LYS A 35 15.71 -3.08 13.64
C LYS A 35 16.09 -2.67 12.22
N ALA A 36 15.21 -2.84 11.25
CA ALA A 36 15.52 -2.51 9.86
C ALA A 36 15.73 -1.00 9.72
N VAL A 37 16.80 -0.62 9.03
CA VAL A 37 17.03 0.76 8.61
C VAL A 37 16.49 0.90 7.19
N CYS A 38 15.51 1.78 7.01
CA CYS A 38 14.97 2.10 5.70
C CYS A 38 15.43 3.51 5.30
N PRO A 39 16.58 3.65 4.59
CA PRO A 39 17.06 4.95 4.16
C PRO A 39 16.11 5.55 3.13
N LYS A 40 15.85 6.86 3.24
CA LYS A 40 15.06 7.59 2.26
C LYS A 40 15.80 7.63 0.92
N PRO A 41 15.12 7.41 -0.22
CA PRO A 41 15.77 7.50 -1.51
C PRO A 41 16.18 8.94 -1.82
N ALA A 42 17.33 9.13 -2.48
CA ALA A 42 17.83 10.47 -2.85
C ALA A 42 16.92 11.25 -3.83
N ARG A 43 16.05 10.54 -4.54
CA ARG A 43 15.04 11.09 -5.46
C ARG A 43 13.78 10.22 -5.38
N THR A 44 12.63 10.80 -5.75
CA THR A 44 11.36 10.07 -5.85
C THR A 44 11.52 8.76 -6.64
N ARG A 45 10.99 7.67 -6.09
CA ARG A 45 10.93 6.37 -6.74
C ARG A 45 9.51 6.14 -7.21
N LEU A 46 9.35 5.71 -8.46
CA LEU A 46 8.08 5.33 -9.04
C LEU A 46 8.01 3.80 -9.04
N ILE A 47 6.99 3.24 -8.39
CA ILE A 47 6.79 1.80 -8.25
C ILE A 47 5.40 1.48 -8.75
N ALA A 48 5.31 0.66 -9.80
CA ALA A 48 4.05 0.15 -10.32
C ALA A 48 3.84 -1.28 -9.83
N VAL A 49 2.67 -1.56 -9.25
CA VAL A 49 2.26 -2.91 -8.86
C VAL A 49 1.21 -3.39 -9.85
N ALA A 50 1.66 -4.11 -10.88
CA ALA A 50 0.82 -4.53 -12.00
C ALA A 50 0.84 -6.05 -12.19
N ASN A 51 -0.31 -6.61 -12.54
CA ASN A 51 -0.52 -8.00 -12.89
C ASN A 51 -1.92 -8.15 -13.53
N GLN A 52 -2.01 -8.83 -14.66
CA GLN A 52 -3.25 -9.00 -15.44
C GLN A 52 -4.30 -9.86 -14.72
N LYS A 53 -3.89 -10.71 -13.77
CA LYS A 53 -4.82 -11.60 -13.05
C LYS A 53 -5.44 -10.88 -11.84
N GLY A 54 -6.76 -11.04 -11.68
CA GLY A 54 -7.50 -10.61 -10.49
C GLY A 54 -7.12 -11.42 -9.24
N GLY A 55 -7.19 -10.80 -8.06
CA GLY A 55 -6.99 -11.52 -6.78
C GLY A 55 -5.56 -11.95 -6.45
N VAL A 56 -4.54 -11.46 -7.17
CA VAL A 56 -3.12 -11.81 -6.93
C VAL A 56 -2.41 -10.92 -5.91
N GLY A 57 -3.16 -10.12 -5.14
CA GLY A 57 -2.61 -9.28 -4.07
C GLY A 57 -1.96 -7.96 -4.52
N LYS A 58 -2.30 -7.42 -5.70
CA LYS A 58 -1.79 -6.12 -6.18
C LYS A 58 -2.08 -4.99 -5.19
N THR A 59 -3.36 -4.79 -4.87
CA THR A 59 -3.82 -3.77 -3.93
C THR A 59 -3.24 -4.01 -2.55
N THR A 60 -3.28 -5.25 -2.07
CA THR A 60 -2.69 -5.64 -0.78
C THR A 60 -1.21 -5.26 -0.71
N THR A 61 -0.45 -5.55 -1.76
CA THR A 61 0.97 -5.21 -1.85
C THR A 61 1.17 -3.70 -1.88
N ALA A 62 0.43 -2.97 -2.72
CA ALA A 62 0.57 -1.51 -2.85
C ALA A 62 0.24 -0.78 -1.54
N VAL A 63 -0.87 -1.13 -0.89
CA VAL A 63 -1.31 -0.55 0.39
C VAL A 63 -0.30 -0.84 1.49
N ASN A 64 0.09 -2.10 1.69
CA ASN A 64 1.01 -2.46 2.76
C ASN A 64 2.43 -1.91 2.54
N LEU A 65 2.93 -1.91 1.30
CA LEU A 65 4.21 -1.29 0.98
C LEU A 65 4.18 0.22 1.29
N SER A 66 3.09 0.89 0.95
CA SER A 66 2.95 2.33 1.18
C SER A 66 2.88 2.66 2.67
N ALA A 67 2.08 1.91 3.43
CA ALA A 67 1.98 2.04 4.89
C ALA A 67 3.32 1.75 5.58
N ALA A 68 4.03 0.70 5.18
CA ALA A 68 5.35 0.37 5.72
C ALA A 68 6.37 1.49 5.46
N LEU A 69 6.44 2.00 4.22
CA LEU A 69 7.34 3.11 3.88
C LEU A 69 7.00 4.38 4.68
N ALA A 70 5.72 4.69 4.87
CA ALA A 70 5.27 5.82 5.69
C ALA A 70 5.61 5.63 7.17
N GLN A 71 5.51 4.40 7.70
CA GLN A 71 5.94 4.06 9.06
C GLN A 71 7.44 4.33 9.27
N PHE A 72 8.26 4.04 8.25
CA PHE A 72 9.67 4.43 8.21
C PHE A 72 9.91 5.91 7.84
N LYS A 73 8.89 6.77 8.00
CA LYS A 73 8.95 8.23 7.80
C LYS A 73 9.27 8.67 6.37
N SER A 74 9.14 7.79 5.39
CA SER A 74 9.19 8.20 3.96
C SER A 74 7.91 8.93 3.60
N ARG A 75 8.01 9.94 2.72
CA ARG A 75 6.84 10.56 2.11
C ARG A 75 6.37 9.68 0.96
N VAL A 76 5.12 9.25 1.01
CA VAL A 76 4.55 8.29 0.08
C VAL A 76 3.28 8.87 -0.53
N LEU A 77 3.12 8.69 -1.83
CA LEU A 77 1.88 8.95 -2.55
C LEU A 77 1.45 7.62 -3.19
N LEU A 78 0.35 7.05 -2.73
CA LEU A 78 -0.30 5.94 -3.42
C LEU A 78 -1.30 6.50 -4.43
N ILE A 79 -1.26 6.01 -5.67
CA ILE A 79 -2.24 6.36 -6.71
C ILE A 79 -3.06 5.11 -6.97
N ASP A 80 -4.36 5.17 -6.66
CA ASP A 80 -5.28 4.06 -6.91
C ASP A 80 -5.77 4.12 -8.36
N MET A 81 -5.35 3.17 -9.18
CA MET A 81 -5.64 3.08 -10.61
C MET A 81 -6.66 1.97 -10.91
N ASP A 82 -7.34 1.43 -9.91
CA ASP A 82 -8.38 0.41 -10.07
C ASP A 82 -9.75 1.08 -9.88
N PRO A 83 -10.66 1.07 -10.88
CA PRO A 83 -12.00 1.66 -10.74
C PRO A 83 -12.80 1.13 -9.55
N GLN A 84 -12.47 -0.05 -9.01
CA GLN A 84 -13.09 -0.60 -7.80
C GLN A 84 -12.67 0.13 -6.52
N GLY A 85 -11.57 0.90 -6.55
CA GLY A 85 -11.20 1.77 -5.43
C GLY A 85 -10.72 1.04 -4.18
N ASN A 86 -10.28 -0.21 -4.31
CA ASN A 86 -9.90 -1.06 -3.19
C ASN A 86 -8.74 -0.46 -2.36
N ALA A 87 -7.77 0.23 -3.00
CA ALA A 87 -6.67 0.84 -2.27
C ALA A 87 -7.13 2.10 -1.51
N SER A 88 -8.00 2.88 -2.14
CA SER A 88 -8.62 4.07 -1.57
C SER A 88 -9.43 3.70 -0.32
N THR A 89 -10.27 2.66 -0.41
CA THR A 89 -11.01 2.14 0.74
C THR A 89 -10.09 1.67 1.85
N ALA A 90 -9.05 0.90 1.53
CA ALA A 90 -8.10 0.39 2.52
C ALA A 90 -7.31 1.49 3.25
N LEU A 91 -7.19 2.68 2.65
CA LEU A 91 -6.47 3.83 3.22
C LEU A 91 -7.39 4.97 3.67
N GLY A 92 -8.70 4.73 3.74
CA GLY A 92 -9.68 5.68 4.28
C GLY A 92 -9.95 6.89 3.38
N ALA A 93 -9.65 6.81 2.08
CA ALA A 93 -9.89 7.88 1.12
C ALA A 93 -11.30 7.74 0.49
N PRO A 94 -12.19 8.76 0.61
CA PRO A 94 -13.50 8.73 -0.04
C PRO A 94 -13.39 8.67 -1.58
N HIS A 95 -14.17 7.78 -2.21
CA HIS A 95 -14.08 7.51 -3.65
C HIS A 95 -15.43 7.26 -4.34
N ALA A 96 -16.54 7.67 -3.73
CA ALA A 96 -17.85 7.54 -4.37
C ALA A 96 -17.89 8.32 -5.70
N SER A 97 -18.75 7.92 -6.65
CA SER A 97 -18.90 8.63 -7.92
C SER A 97 -19.14 10.13 -7.68
N GLY A 98 -18.47 10.97 -8.49
CA GLY A 98 -18.47 12.43 -8.33
C GLY A 98 -17.49 12.97 -7.28
N GLN A 99 -16.82 12.12 -6.49
CA GLN A 99 -15.66 12.55 -5.70
C GLN A 99 -14.46 12.81 -6.61
N PRO A 100 -13.61 13.81 -6.28
CA PRO A 100 -12.37 14.04 -7.00
C PRO A 100 -11.48 12.78 -6.96
N SER A 101 -11.01 12.31 -8.10
CA SER A 101 -10.24 11.08 -8.24
C SER A 101 -9.13 11.20 -9.27
N VAL A 102 -8.34 10.14 -9.41
CA VAL A 102 -7.29 10.06 -10.44
C VAL A 102 -7.85 10.28 -11.85
N TYR A 103 -9.13 9.97 -12.08
CA TYR A 103 -9.79 10.24 -13.35
C TYR A 103 -9.80 11.74 -13.68
N ASP A 104 -10.11 12.62 -12.73
CA ASP A 104 -10.08 14.08 -12.95
C ASP A 104 -8.67 14.59 -13.27
N VAL A 105 -7.64 13.90 -12.77
CA VAL A 105 -6.24 14.23 -13.05
C VAL A 105 -5.86 13.83 -14.47
N ILE A 106 -6.26 12.63 -14.90
CA ILE A 106 -5.99 12.12 -16.25
C ILE A 106 -6.69 13.01 -17.29
N GLU A 107 -7.93 13.42 -17.01
CA GLU A 107 -8.70 14.36 -17.84
C GLU A 107 -8.18 15.80 -17.79
N GLY A 108 -7.15 16.10 -17.00
CA GLY A 108 -6.61 17.46 -16.85
C GLY A 108 -7.57 18.45 -16.16
N ARG A 109 -8.65 17.96 -15.55
CA ARG A 109 -9.65 18.77 -14.83
C ARG A 109 -9.17 19.23 -13.45
N LYS A 110 -8.29 18.45 -12.81
CA LYS A 110 -7.70 18.74 -11.50
C LYS A 110 -6.23 18.32 -11.44
N THR A 111 -5.49 18.92 -10.54
CA THR A 111 -4.13 18.50 -10.19
C THR A 111 -4.14 17.39 -9.14
N ILE A 112 -3.04 16.63 -9.07
CA ILE A 112 -2.83 15.64 -7.99
C ILE A 112 -2.95 16.29 -6.60
N ALA A 113 -2.48 17.53 -6.44
CA ALA A 113 -2.50 18.23 -5.16
C ALA A 113 -3.93 18.53 -4.67
N GLU A 114 -4.87 18.80 -5.59
CA GLU A 114 -6.28 19.06 -5.27
C GLU A 114 -7.06 17.76 -4.96
N VAL A 115 -6.64 16.67 -5.59
CA VAL A 115 -7.32 15.37 -5.50
C VAL A 115 -6.83 14.53 -4.33
N LYS A 116 -5.53 14.62 -3.98
CA LYS A 116 -4.96 13.76 -2.95
C LYS A 116 -5.65 13.94 -1.59
N ARG A 117 -5.67 12.86 -0.81
CA ARG A 117 -6.17 12.81 0.56
C ARG A 117 -5.10 12.19 1.44
N THR A 118 -4.86 12.76 2.61
CA THR A 118 -3.94 12.18 3.59
C THR A 118 -4.64 11.03 4.30
N CYS A 119 -3.94 9.90 4.42
CA CYS A 119 -4.42 8.73 5.13
C CYS A 119 -4.59 9.07 6.63
N PRO A 120 -5.74 8.72 7.25
CA PRO A 120 -5.99 9.05 8.67
C PRO A 120 -5.02 8.38 9.63
N ASP A 121 -4.45 7.24 9.26
CA ASP A 121 -3.54 6.45 10.10
C ASP A 121 -2.05 6.84 9.92
N PHE A 122 -1.72 7.58 8.86
CA PHE A 122 -0.33 7.87 8.48
C PHE A 122 -0.15 9.26 7.86
N ASP A 123 0.40 10.22 8.63
CA ASP A 123 0.63 11.61 8.20
C ASP A 123 1.53 11.76 6.96
N MET A 124 2.39 10.77 6.69
CA MET A 124 3.33 10.80 5.55
C MET A 124 2.84 9.99 4.35
N LEU A 125 1.59 9.53 4.38
CA LEU A 125 0.96 8.77 3.31
C LEU A 125 -0.23 9.55 2.75
N ASP A 126 -0.06 10.03 1.53
CA ASP A 126 -1.15 10.57 0.73
C ASP A 126 -1.67 9.52 -0.26
N VAL A 127 -2.94 9.64 -0.63
CA VAL A 127 -3.64 8.77 -1.57
C VAL A 127 -4.33 9.64 -2.63
N VAL A 128 -4.12 9.34 -3.90
CA VAL A 128 -4.98 9.80 -4.99
C VAL A 128 -6.04 8.70 -5.19
N PRO A 129 -7.30 8.94 -4.78
CA PRO A 129 -8.33 7.91 -4.85
C PRO A 129 -8.72 7.60 -6.30
N ALA A 130 -9.20 6.39 -6.52
CA ALA A 130 -9.90 6.02 -7.75
C ALA A 130 -11.36 6.49 -7.69
N SER A 131 -12.09 6.33 -8.79
CA SER A 131 -13.55 6.40 -8.83
C SER A 131 -14.03 5.38 -9.86
N ILE A 132 -15.30 4.96 -9.75
CA ILE A 132 -15.93 4.16 -10.80
C ILE A 132 -15.88 4.86 -12.17
N ASP A 133 -15.80 6.18 -12.18
CA ASP A 133 -15.69 6.99 -13.41
C ASP A 133 -14.40 6.63 -14.21
N LEU A 134 -13.39 6.06 -13.55
CA LEU A 134 -12.17 5.56 -14.19
C LEU A 134 -12.42 4.41 -15.17
N SER A 135 -13.52 3.64 -15.03
CA SER A 135 -13.87 2.61 -16.02
C SER A 135 -14.25 3.21 -17.37
N GLY A 136 -14.77 4.44 -17.39
CA GLY A 136 -14.99 5.19 -18.63
C GLY A 136 -13.67 5.58 -19.29
N ALA A 137 -12.72 6.04 -18.48
CA ALA A 137 -11.37 6.36 -18.94
C ALA A 137 -10.65 5.15 -19.55
N GLU A 138 -10.80 3.94 -19.00
CA GLU A 138 -10.18 2.73 -19.58
C GLU A 138 -10.63 2.48 -21.02
N LEU A 139 -11.90 2.77 -21.34
CA LEU A 139 -12.44 2.66 -22.70
C LEU A 139 -11.95 3.80 -23.60
N GLU A 140 -11.92 5.03 -23.10
CA GLU A 140 -11.49 6.21 -23.87
C GLU A 140 -9.96 6.24 -24.12
N VAL A 141 -9.17 5.79 -23.14
CA VAL A 141 -7.70 5.67 -23.23
C VAL A 141 -7.29 4.54 -24.16
N ALA A 142 -8.15 3.54 -24.38
CA ALA A 142 -7.90 2.48 -25.37
C ALA A 142 -7.77 3.04 -26.80
N ASP A 143 -8.39 4.20 -27.07
CA ASP A 143 -8.42 4.84 -28.39
C ASP A 143 -7.32 5.92 -28.56
N LEU A 144 -6.43 6.12 -27.58
CA LEU A 144 -5.39 7.15 -27.67
C LEU A 144 -4.22 6.75 -28.60
N PRO A 145 -3.77 7.67 -29.48
CA PRO A 145 -2.80 7.38 -30.55
C PRO A 145 -1.34 7.14 -30.09
N ASN A 146 -1.07 7.03 -28.79
CA ASN A 146 0.29 6.89 -28.23
C ASN A 146 0.41 5.72 -27.23
N ARG A 147 -0.37 4.66 -27.41
CA ARG A 147 -0.13 3.40 -26.71
C ARG A 147 1.16 2.78 -27.26
N ASN A 148 2.21 2.76 -26.45
CA ASN A 148 3.39 1.95 -26.75
C ASN A 148 2.93 0.48 -26.80
N VAL A 149 2.87 -0.07 -28.01
CA VAL A 149 2.59 -1.48 -28.31
C VAL A 149 3.86 -2.30 -28.10
#